data_AF-A0A3C1DE06-F1
#
_entry.id   AF-A0A3C1DE06-F1
#
_cell.length_a   1.000
_cell.length_b   1.000
_cell.length_c   1.000
_cell.angle_alpha   90.00
_cell.angle_beta   90.00
_cell.angle_gamma   90.00
#
_symmetry.space_group_name_H-M   'P 1'
#
loop_
_entity.id
_entity.type
_entity.pdbx_description
1 polymer ?
#
loop_
_entity_poly.entity_id
_entity_poly.type
_entity_poly.pdbx_seq_one_letter_code
_entity_poly.pdbx_strand_id
1 'polypeptide(L)'
;MKNIRCRAVAALAALALVAFVGCSSGTAASQASTASASSASSASAASATAAAGSQSAAASSVGTAGEASELQPGVYTVRFETDSTMFHVNEADEGKARLTVANDGMRVYFRLESKKIVNVYPGTAEQARADESGVVQPITDTVTYSDGTQKEVYAFEVPVPALDQEFDVAILGEKGTWYDHMVSVSHPIQDENR
;
A
#
# COMPACT_ATOMS: atom_id res chain seq x y z
N MET A 1 38.77 0.01 19.47
CA MET A 1 39.54 -1.21 19.81
C MET A 1 38.67 -2.40 19.43
N LYS A 2 39.21 -3.28 18.59
CA LYS A 2 38.56 -4.45 17.99
C LYS A 2 38.60 -5.62 18.96
N ASN A 3 37.45 -6.22 19.25
CA ASN A 3 37.40 -7.48 19.99
C ASN A 3 36.47 -8.48 19.28
N ILE A 4 36.99 -8.96 18.16
CA ILE A 4 36.64 -10.21 17.50
C ILE A 4 36.70 -11.36 18.51
N ARG A 5 35.66 -12.20 18.59
CA ARG A 5 35.80 -13.63 18.90
C ARG A 5 34.83 -14.47 18.08
N CYS A 6 35.34 -14.96 16.95
CA CYS A 6 34.88 -16.15 16.26
C CYS A 6 34.78 -17.34 17.21
N ARG A 7 33.67 -18.09 17.14
CA ARG A 7 33.67 -19.54 17.37
C ARG A 7 32.78 -20.20 16.33
N ALA A 8 33.43 -20.86 15.38
CA ALA A 8 32.85 -21.82 14.45
C ALA A 8 32.71 -23.18 15.15
N VAL A 9 31.57 -23.84 14.98
CA VAL A 9 31.37 -25.31 15.04
C VAL A 9 30.12 -25.57 14.16
N ALA A 10 30.26 -25.89 12.86
CA ALA A 10 30.39 -27.23 12.30
C ALA A 10 29.23 -28.18 12.66
N ALA A 11 28.26 -28.33 11.74
CA ALA A 11 27.43 -29.52 11.64
C ALA A 11 27.18 -29.86 10.17
N LEU A 12 27.57 -31.09 9.83
CA LEU A 12 27.72 -31.71 8.53
C LEU A 12 26.63 -32.79 8.42
N ALA A 13 25.74 -32.73 7.42
CA ALA A 13 24.84 -33.82 6.94
C ALA A 13 23.77 -33.21 6.03
N ALA A 14 23.28 -33.80 4.94
CA ALA A 14 23.58 -35.03 4.24
C ALA A 14 23.05 -34.90 2.79
N LEU A 15 23.72 -35.62 1.90
CA LEU A 15 23.46 -35.83 0.49
C LEU A 15 22.16 -36.64 0.28
N ALA A 16 21.27 -36.19 -0.62
CA ALA A 16 20.32 -37.08 -1.30
C ALA A 16 20.03 -36.56 -2.71
N LEU A 17 20.38 -37.39 -3.69
CA LEU A 17 20.32 -37.19 -5.13
C LEU A 17 19.22 -38.10 -5.67
N VAL A 18 18.18 -37.54 -6.31
CA VAL A 18 17.28 -38.32 -7.18
C VAL A 18 16.99 -37.48 -8.42
N ALA A 19 17.64 -37.82 -9.52
CA ALA A 19 17.26 -37.40 -10.85
C ALA A 19 16.18 -38.36 -11.36
N PHE A 20 15.04 -37.82 -11.82
CA PHE A 20 14.15 -38.53 -12.73
C PHE A 20 14.27 -37.91 -14.11
N VAL A 21 14.94 -38.64 -14.99
CA VAL A 21 14.88 -38.50 -16.44
C VAL A 21 13.55 -39.06 -16.91
N GLY A 22 12.73 -38.23 -17.54
CA GLY A 22 11.57 -38.62 -18.33
C GLY A 22 11.68 -38.02 -19.72
N CYS A 23 12.08 -38.83 -20.69
CA CYS A 23 12.10 -38.54 -22.12
C CYS A 23 11.14 -39.51 -22.83
N SER A 24 10.72 -39.14 -24.04
CA SER A 24 9.92 -39.89 -25.04
C SER A 24 8.40 -39.69 -24.95
N SER A 25 7.64 -39.44 -26.02
CA SER A 25 7.90 -39.10 -27.43
C SER A 25 6.55 -38.68 -28.04
N GLY A 26 6.52 -37.80 -29.04
CA GLY A 26 5.27 -37.49 -29.75
C GLY A 26 5.35 -36.36 -30.78
N THR A 27 6.00 -36.65 -31.91
CA THR A 27 6.06 -35.85 -33.15
C THR A 27 4.69 -35.67 -33.81
N ALA A 28 4.39 -34.44 -34.28
CA ALA A 28 3.81 -34.06 -35.59
C ALA A 28 3.41 -32.56 -35.52
N ALA A 29 4.18 -31.62 -36.09
CA ALA A 29 4.26 -31.22 -37.50
C ALA A 29 3.07 -30.39 -38.02
N SER A 30 3.42 -29.18 -38.50
CA SER A 30 2.76 -28.39 -39.57
C SER A 30 1.45 -27.67 -39.21
N GLN A 31 1.16 -26.44 -39.65
CA GLN A 31 1.73 -25.56 -40.69
C GLN A 31 1.08 -24.16 -40.53
N ALA A 32 1.81 -23.11 -40.96
CA ALA A 32 1.39 -21.98 -41.83
C ALA A 32 0.00 -21.32 -41.64
N SER A 33 -0.28 -20.04 -41.86
CA SER A 33 0.41 -18.82 -42.31
C SER A 33 -0.72 -17.79 -42.50
N THR A 34 -0.52 -16.52 -42.13
CA THR A 34 -1.09 -15.30 -42.77
C THR A 34 -0.59 -14.10 -41.93
N ALA A 35 0.42 -13.34 -42.32
CA ALA A 35 0.52 -12.40 -43.44
C ALA A 35 -0.50 -11.25 -43.39
N SER A 36 0.02 -10.10 -42.94
CA SER A 36 -0.17 -8.73 -43.43
C SER A 36 -1.53 -8.03 -43.26
N ALA A 37 -1.47 -6.89 -42.56
CA ALA A 37 -2.01 -5.63 -43.07
C ALA A 37 -1.23 -4.45 -42.48
N SER A 38 -0.44 -3.80 -43.34
CA SER A 38 0.14 -2.48 -43.13
C SER A 38 -0.90 -1.40 -43.37
N SER A 39 -0.84 -0.29 -42.63
CA SER A 39 -1.18 1.03 -43.18
C SER A 39 -0.75 2.15 -42.23
N ALA A 40 0.31 2.84 -42.64
CA ALA A 40 0.62 4.19 -42.21
C ALA A 40 -0.42 5.18 -42.75
N SER A 41 -0.71 6.23 -41.99
CA SER A 41 -1.25 7.49 -42.52
C SER A 41 -0.89 8.62 -41.56
N SER A 42 0.13 9.35 -41.95
CA SER A 42 0.48 10.70 -41.50
C SER A 42 -0.42 11.71 -42.20
N ALA A 43 -0.94 12.70 -41.47
CA ALA A 43 -1.27 14.02 -42.04
C ALA A 43 -1.38 15.09 -40.94
N SER A 44 -0.62 16.16 -41.16
CA SER A 44 -0.55 17.40 -40.40
C SER A 44 -1.42 18.47 -41.07
N ALA A 45 -2.10 19.31 -40.28
CA ALA A 45 -2.56 20.67 -40.61
C ALA A 45 -3.09 21.30 -39.30
N ALA A 46 -2.39 22.20 -38.61
CA ALA A 46 -2.10 23.62 -38.90
C ALA A 46 -3.29 24.59 -38.72
N SER A 47 -3.12 25.50 -37.75
CA SER A 47 -3.44 26.95 -37.77
C SER A 47 -4.55 27.49 -36.84
N ALA A 48 -4.08 28.16 -35.78
CA ALA A 48 -4.42 29.50 -35.27
C ALA A 48 -5.87 30.04 -35.34
N THR A 49 -6.40 30.56 -34.22
CA THR A 49 -6.29 32.00 -33.87
C THR A 49 -6.98 32.32 -32.53
N ALA A 50 -6.63 33.50 -32.00
CA ALA A 50 -6.85 34.11 -30.70
C ALA A 50 -8.30 34.24 -30.18
N ALA A 51 -8.46 34.39 -28.85
CA ALA A 51 -8.93 35.63 -28.24
C ALA A 51 -8.99 35.54 -26.70
N ALA A 52 -8.69 36.67 -26.06
CA ALA A 52 -8.59 36.89 -24.64
C ALA A 52 -9.92 36.82 -23.88
N GLY A 53 -9.83 36.46 -22.60
CA GLY A 53 -10.88 36.63 -21.61
C GLY A 53 -10.29 36.59 -20.20
N SER A 54 -9.93 37.76 -19.67
CA SER A 54 -9.72 37.94 -18.23
C SER A 54 -11.00 37.58 -17.50
N GLN A 55 -10.93 36.61 -16.59
CA GLN A 55 -11.82 36.60 -15.42
C GLN A 55 -11.09 35.99 -14.23
N SER A 56 -10.91 36.86 -13.24
CA SER A 56 -10.66 36.57 -11.84
C SER A 56 -11.41 35.32 -11.39
N ALA A 57 -10.67 34.30 -10.96
CA ALA A 57 -11.20 33.22 -10.15
C ALA A 57 -10.23 33.01 -8.99
N ALA A 58 -10.82 33.01 -7.80
CA ALA A 58 -10.18 32.69 -6.55
C ALA A 58 -9.30 31.45 -6.71
N ALA A 59 -8.12 31.48 -6.08
CA ALA A 59 -7.33 30.30 -5.83
C ALA A 59 -8.10 29.41 -4.85
N SER A 60 -9.13 28.73 -5.37
CA SER A 60 -9.57 27.46 -4.83
C SER A 60 -8.42 26.51 -5.10
N SER A 61 -7.72 26.13 -4.05
CA SER A 61 -6.90 24.93 -4.00
C SER A 61 -7.78 23.73 -4.36
N VAL A 62 -7.94 23.48 -5.65
CA VAL A 62 -8.38 22.19 -6.13
C VAL A 62 -7.16 21.29 -5.97
N GLY A 63 -7.19 20.45 -4.94
CA GLY A 63 -6.26 19.34 -4.81
C GLY A 63 -6.49 18.43 -6.01
N THR A 64 -5.65 18.58 -7.03
CA THR A 64 -5.59 17.64 -8.15
C THR A 64 -5.25 16.27 -7.59
N ALA A 65 -6.15 15.32 -7.84
CA ALA A 65 -5.94 13.91 -7.63
C ALA A 65 -4.80 13.41 -8.53
N GLY A 66 -3.93 12.58 -7.95
CA GLY A 66 -2.91 11.82 -8.66
C GLY A 66 -1.54 12.47 -8.72
N GLU A 67 -0.76 12.40 -7.63
CA GLU A 67 0.70 12.31 -7.71
C GLU A 67 1.32 11.87 -6.36
N ALA A 68 1.35 10.55 -6.14
CA ALA A 68 2.02 9.93 -5.00
C ALA A 68 3.56 10.15 -4.97
N SER A 69 4.13 10.79 -6.00
CA SER A 69 5.57 11.08 -6.10
C SER A 69 5.92 12.57 -5.96
N GLU A 70 4.94 13.48 -5.90
CA GLU A 70 5.20 14.93 -5.81
C GLU A 70 4.75 15.59 -4.51
N LEU A 71 4.13 14.84 -3.59
CA LEU A 71 3.76 15.40 -2.29
C LEU A 71 5.01 15.82 -1.52
N GLN A 72 5.01 17.06 -1.06
CA GLN A 72 6.07 17.57 -0.21
C GLN A 72 6.10 16.83 1.13
N PRO A 73 7.28 16.69 1.77
CA PRO A 73 7.35 16.10 3.10
C PRO A 73 6.49 16.91 4.08
N GLY A 74 5.58 16.24 4.75
CA GLY A 74 4.53 16.89 5.54
C GLY A 74 3.54 15.89 6.13
N VAL A 75 2.57 16.42 6.86
CA VAL A 75 1.45 15.66 7.41
C VAL A 75 0.19 16.01 6.62
N TYR A 76 -0.55 14.98 6.23
CA TYR A 76 -1.74 15.08 5.43
C TYR A 76 -2.86 14.27 6.08
N THR A 77 -4.08 14.80 6.03
CA THR A 77 -5.29 14.04 6.28
C THR A 77 -5.69 13.34 4.97
N VAL A 78 -5.84 12.02 5.00
CA VAL A 78 -6.20 11.18 3.85
C VAL A 78 -7.47 10.41 4.14
N ARG A 79 -8.15 9.96 3.10
CA ARG A 79 -9.25 8.99 3.22
C ARG A 79 -8.68 7.58 3.18
N PHE A 80 -9.06 6.76 4.16
CA PHE A 80 -8.66 5.36 4.24
C PHE A 80 -9.87 4.48 3.92
N GLU A 81 -9.78 3.74 2.82
CA GLU A 81 -10.81 2.80 2.38
C GLU A 81 -10.28 1.37 2.45
N THR A 82 -11.21 0.43 2.62
CA THR A 82 -10.96 -0.96 2.97
C THR A 82 -12.09 -1.82 2.44
N ASP A 83 -11.79 -3.03 2.03
CA ASP A 83 -12.76 -3.99 1.49
C ASP A 83 -13.63 -4.66 2.57
N SER A 84 -13.32 -4.45 3.85
CA SER A 84 -13.95 -5.14 4.97
C SER A 84 -14.66 -4.21 5.94
N THR A 85 -15.92 -4.53 6.24
CA THR A 85 -16.70 -3.86 7.28
C THR A 85 -16.22 -4.14 8.71
N MET A 86 -15.30 -5.09 8.90
CA MET A 86 -14.69 -5.38 10.20
C MET A 86 -13.35 -4.67 10.40
N PHE A 87 -12.78 -4.10 9.33
CA PHE A 87 -11.47 -3.47 9.34
C PHE A 87 -11.57 -2.06 8.76
N HIS A 88 -12.13 -1.15 9.55
CA HIS A 88 -12.30 0.26 9.19
C HIS A 88 -11.73 1.17 10.27
N VAL A 89 -11.47 2.42 9.86
CA VAL A 89 -11.03 3.48 10.77
C VAL A 89 -12.15 3.78 11.77
N ASN A 90 -11.78 4.18 12.97
CA ASN A 90 -12.69 4.60 14.03
C ASN A 90 -13.70 5.66 13.53
N GLU A 91 -14.95 5.51 13.93
CA GLU A 91 -16.03 6.44 13.56
C GLU A 91 -15.74 7.89 13.99
N ALA A 92 -14.99 8.09 15.07
CA ALA A 92 -14.57 9.42 15.52
C ALA A 92 -13.67 10.14 14.51
N ASP A 93 -12.98 9.38 13.65
CA ASP A 93 -12.11 9.91 12.60
C ASP A 93 -12.82 10.06 11.26
N GLU A 94 -14.11 9.69 11.17
CA GLU A 94 -14.93 9.82 9.96
C GLU A 94 -14.32 9.14 8.71
N GLY A 95 -13.60 8.03 8.89
CA GLY A 95 -12.91 7.35 7.77
C GLY A 95 -11.64 8.05 7.28
N LYS A 96 -11.13 9.02 8.05
CA LYS A 96 -9.90 9.74 7.74
C LYS A 96 -8.73 9.15 8.52
N ALA A 97 -7.57 9.10 7.89
CA ALA A 97 -6.32 8.70 8.51
C ALA A 97 -5.27 9.80 8.33
N ARG A 98 -4.19 9.72 9.11
CA ARG A 98 -3.08 10.66 9.05
C ARG A 98 -1.95 10.07 8.22
N LEU A 99 -1.67 10.63 7.06
CA LEU A 99 -0.53 10.30 6.23
C LEU A 99 0.66 11.19 6.61
N THR A 100 1.80 10.57 6.90
CA THR A 100 3.08 11.25 7.05
C THR A 100 3.93 10.97 5.82
N VAL A 101 4.24 12.02 5.07
CA VAL A 101 5.13 11.97 3.91
C VAL A 101 6.52 12.41 4.36
N ALA A 102 7.51 11.56 4.21
CA ALA A 102 8.90 11.83 4.54
C ALA A 102 9.82 11.38 3.39
N ASN A 103 11.10 11.76 3.47
CA ASN A 103 12.08 11.42 2.42
C ASN A 103 12.31 9.90 2.28
N ASP A 104 11.96 9.10 3.30
CA ASP A 104 12.07 7.65 3.33
C ASP A 104 10.78 6.94 2.87
N GLY A 105 9.72 7.68 2.56
CA GLY A 105 8.45 7.15 2.05
C GLY A 105 7.23 7.74 2.72
N MET A 106 6.07 7.14 2.42
CA MET A 106 4.78 7.52 2.96
C MET A 106 4.34 6.50 4.02
N ARG A 107 3.84 6.96 5.16
CA ARG A 107 3.31 6.11 6.24
C ARG A 107 1.93 6.62 6.66
N VAL A 108 0.94 5.74 6.65
CA VAL A 108 -0.41 6.08 7.12
C VAL A 108 -0.61 5.58 8.54
N TYR A 109 -1.03 6.49 9.40
CA TYR A 109 -1.45 6.24 10.77
C TYR A 109 -2.98 6.27 10.81
N PHE A 110 -3.59 5.15 11.17
CA PHE A 110 -5.04 5.04 11.32
C PHE A 110 -5.39 4.36 12.64
N ARG A 111 -6.51 4.79 13.23
CA ARG A 111 -7.05 4.22 14.47
C ARG A 111 -8.20 3.31 14.13
N LEU A 112 -8.28 2.15 14.77
CA LEU A 112 -9.37 1.22 14.60
C LEU A 112 -10.46 1.45 15.63
N GLU A 113 -11.68 1.06 15.27
CA GLU A 113 -12.81 1.05 16.22
C GLU A 113 -12.70 -0.12 17.23
N SER A 114 -12.04 -1.20 16.81
CA SER A 114 -11.99 -2.49 17.49
C SER A 114 -10.56 -2.87 17.89
N LYS A 115 -10.40 -3.41 19.10
CA LYS A 115 -9.15 -3.97 19.61
C LYS A 115 -8.92 -5.43 19.22
N LYS A 116 -9.83 -6.02 18.44
CA LYS A 116 -9.76 -7.43 18.03
C LYS A 116 -8.64 -7.70 17.02
N ILE A 117 -8.09 -6.65 16.44
CA ILE A 117 -6.95 -6.72 15.52
C ILE A 117 -5.72 -6.43 16.36
N VAL A 118 -4.93 -7.47 16.57
CA VAL A 118 -3.77 -7.40 17.46
C VAL A 118 -2.53 -6.96 16.72
N ASN A 119 -2.35 -7.35 15.45
CA ASN A 119 -1.21 -6.94 14.62
C ASN A 119 -1.66 -6.67 13.18
N VAL A 120 -0.85 -5.93 12.44
CA VAL A 120 -1.04 -5.65 11.01
C VAL A 120 0.26 -5.94 10.27
N TYR A 121 0.19 -6.34 9.00
CA TYR A 121 1.34 -6.58 8.15
C TYR A 121 1.11 -5.93 6.78
N PRO A 122 2.03 -5.09 6.27
CA PRO A 122 1.94 -4.52 4.93
C PRO A 122 2.33 -5.57 3.89
N GLY A 123 1.33 -6.19 3.27
CA GLY A 123 1.46 -7.31 2.34
C GLY A 123 0.44 -8.40 2.64
N THR A 124 0.71 -9.63 2.19
CA THR A 124 -0.25 -10.74 2.32
C THR A 124 -0.08 -11.54 3.61
N ALA A 125 -1.10 -12.28 3.99
CA ALA A 125 -1.16 -13.14 5.16
C ALA A 125 -0.17 -14.30 5.04
N GLU A 126 0.15 -14.76 3.82
CA GLU A 126 1.23 -15.74 3.61
C GLU A 126 2.59 -15.14 3.96
N GLN A 127 2.86 -13.90 3.54
CA GLN A 127 4.09 -13.20 3.89
C GLN A 127 4.17 -12.94 5.39
N ALA A 128 3.08 -12.49 6.01
CA ALA A 128 3.01 -12.25 7.45
C ALA A 128 3.30 -13.51 8.29
N ARG A 129 2.96 -14.71 7.78
CA ARG A 129 3.28 -16.00 8.43
C ARG A 129 4.74 -16.42 8.23
N ALA A 130 5.38 -15.97 7.15
CA ALA A 130 6.77 -16.31 6.83
C ALA A 130 7.77 -15.31 7.42
N ASP A 131 7.39 -14.04 7.50
CA ASP A 131 8.22 -12.94 7.97
C ASP A 131 7.54 -12.15 9.10
N GLU A 132 7.85 -12.54 10.32
CA GLU A 132 7.37 -11.87 11.52
C GLU A 132 8.04 -10.51 11.76
N SER A 133 9.12 -10.18 11.02
CA SER A 133 9.86 -8.92 11.22
C SER A 133 9.17 -7.71 10.58
N GLY A 134 8.35 -7.94 9.55
CA GLY A 134 7.51 -6.91 8.95
C GLY A 134 6.19 -6.67 9.69
N VAL A 135 5.94 -7.39 10.78
CA VAL A 135 4.70 -7.26 11.55
C VAL A 135 4.68 -5.96 12.35
N VAL A 136 3.66 -5.15 12.11
CA VAL A 136 3.38 -3.91 12.81
C VAL A 136 2.53 -4.21 14.05
N GLN A 137 3.08 -3.85 15.21
CA GLN A 137 2.42 -3.97 16.51
C GLN A 137 1.42 -2.83 16.74
N PRO A 138 0.40 -3.04 17.58
CA PRO A 138 -0.63 -2.05 17.83
C PRO A 138 -0.08 -0.94 18.72
N ILE A 139 -0.38 0.30 18.37
CA ILE A 139 -0.14 1.47 19.20
C ILE A 139 -1.42 1.74 19.99
N THR A 140 -1.31 1.81 21.31
CA THR A 140 -2.46 2.15 22.15
C THR A 140 -2.67 3.65 22.11
N ASP A 141 -3.84 4.10 21.65
CA ASP A 141 -4.22 5.50 21.55
C ASP A 141 -5.58 5.74 22.22
N THR A 142 -5.91 6.99 22.55
CA THR A 142 -7.19 7.36 23.15
C THR A 142 -7.97 8.29 22.22
N VAL A 143 -9.17 7.87 21.84
CA VAL A 143 -10.10 8.67 21.05
C VAL A 143 -11.15 9.27 21.97
N THR A 144 -11.43 10.55 21.77
CA THR A 144 -12.55 11.25 22.39
C THR A 144 -13.68 11.33 21.37
N TYR A 145 -14.84 10.77 21.72
CA TYR A 145 -16.03 10.83 20.90
C TYR A 145 -16.82 12.13 21.13
N SER A 146 -17.76 12.42 20.24
CA SER A 146 -18.59 13.63 20.30
C SER A 146 -19.51 13.70 21.54
N ASP A 147 -19.78 12.57 22.18
CA ASP A 147 -20.51 12.48 23.45
C ASP A 147 -19.64 12.81 24.68
N GLY A 148 -18.34 13.06 24.48
CA GLY A 148 -17.37 13.30 25.55
C GLY A 148 -16.78 12.02 26.16
N THR A 149 -17.17 10.83 25.68
CA THR A 149 -16.60 9.57 26.12
C THR A 149 -15.21 9.39 25.53
N GLN A 150 -14.28 8.88 26.35
CA GLN A 150 -12.96 8.48 25.89
C GLN A 150 -12.87 6.96 25.84
N LYS A 151 -12.35 6.43 24.73
CA LYS A 151 -12.09 5.00 24.57
C LYS A 151 -10.65 4.81 24.14
N GLU A 152 -9.99 3.88 24.80
CA GLU A 152 -8.72 3.39 24.35
C GLU A 152 -8.94 2.51 23.11
N VAL A 153 -8.18 2.77 22.06
CA VAL A 153 -8.28 2.14 20.74
C VAL A 153 -6.89 1.71 20.28
N TYR A 154 -6.84 0.81 19.30
CA TYR A 154 -5.57 0.45 18.67
C TYR A 154 -5.40 1.22 17.38
N ALA A 155 -4.20 1.74 17.19
CA ALA A 155 -3.75 2.42 16.01
C ALA A 155 -2.59 1.66 15.37
N PHE A 156 -2.44 1.82 14.08
CA PHE A 156 -1.37 1.19 13.32
C PHE A 156 -0.74 2.21 12.38
N GLU A 157 0.57 2.07 12.18
CA GLU A 157 1.33 2.84 11.22
C GLU A 157 1.89 1.89 10.16
N VAL A 158 1.39 2.00 8.93
CA VAL A 158 1.80 1.13 7.82
C VAL A 158 2.41 1.93 6.68
N PRO A 159 3.44 1.41 6.00
CA PRO A 159 3.97 2.05 4.80
C PRO A 159 2.93 2.00 3.68
N VAL A 160 2.81 3.09 2.94
CA VAL A 160 1.92 3.22 1.78
C VAL A 160 2.77 3.19 0.51
N PRO A 161 2.57 2.20 -0.38
CA PRO A 161 3.37 2.10 -1.60
C PRO A 161 3.01 3.18 -2.62
N ALA A 162 1.71 3.49 -2.77
CA ALA A 162 1.19 4.49 -3.68
C ALA A 162 -0.15 5.03 -3.16
N LEU A 163 -0.44 6.29 -3.47
CA LEU A 163 -1.76 6.90 -3.23
C LEU A 163 -2.71 6.57 -4.38
N ASP A 164 -4.00 6.58 -4.07
CA ASP A 164 -5.09 6.28 -5.01
C ASP A 164 -4.97 4.87 -5.65
N GLN A 165 -4.24 3.97 -4.98
CA GLN A 165 -4.05 2.59 -5.40
C GLN A 165 -4.35 1.64 -4.24
N GLU A 166 -4.98 0.51 -4.56
CA GLU A 166 -5.20 -0.57 -3.61
C GLU A 166 -3.91 -1.34 -3.36
N PHE A 167 -3.66 -1.69 -2.11
CA PHE A 167 -2.56 -2.54 -1.71
C PHE A 167 -3.00 -3.54 -0.64
N ASP A 168 -2.30 -4.68 -0.62
CA ASP A 168 -2.59 -5.76 0.31
C ASP A 168 -2.10 -5.41 1.72
N VAL A 169 -2.99 -5.63 2.69
CA VAL A 169 -2.69 -5.54 4.11
C VAL A 169 -3.29 -6.75 4.81
N ALA A 170 -2.45 -7.49 5.52
CA ALA A 170 -2.90 -8.60 6.33
C ALA A 170 -3.11 -8.15 7.77
N ILE A 171 -4.23 -8.56 8.38
CA ILE A 171 -4.53 -8.30 9.78
C ILE A 171 -4.50 -9.59 10.58
N LEU A 172 -3.97 -9.53 11.79
CA LEU A 172 -3.99 -10.63 12.75
C LEU A 172 -5.13 -10.41 13.73
N GLY A 173 -6.12 -11.31 13.70
CA GLY A 173 -7.16 -11.33 14.73
C GLY A 173 -6.67 -11.90 16.06
N GLU A 174 -7.39 -11.63 17.14
CA GLU A 174 -7.17 -12.21 18.49
C GLU A 174 -7.03 -13.74 18.52
N LYS A 175 -7.58 -14.45 17.52
CA LYS A 175 -7.49 -15.90 17.39
C LYS A 175 -6.17 -16.39 16.80
N GLY A 176 -5.24 -15.50 16.44
CA GLY A 176 -3.97 -15.85 15.79
C GLY A 176 -4.12 -16.18 14.31
N THR A 177 -5.23 -15.82 13.67
CA THR A 177 -5.44 -16.03 12.23
C THR A 177 -5.19 -14.73 11.47
N TRP A 178 -4.34 -14.81 10.44
CA TRP A 178 -4.11 -13.75 9.47
C TRP A 178 -5.19 -13.74 8.38
N TYR A 179 -5.71 -12.56 8.07
CA TYR A 179 -6.70 -12.30 7.01
C TYR A 179 -6.18 -11.23 6.07
N ASP A 180 -6.28 -11.49 4.77
CA ASP A 180 -5.94 -10.54 3.71
C ASP A 180 -7.06 -9.53 3.51
N HIS A 181 -6.70 -8.27 3.38
CA HIS A 181 -7.58 -7.16 3.05
C HIS A 181 -6.91 -6.26 2.02
N MET A 182 -7.74 -5.65 1.18
CA MET A 182 -7.30 -4.60 0.27
C MET A 182 -7.66 -3.26 0.88
N VAL A 183 -6.67 -2.37 0.95
CA VAL A 183 -6.87 -1.00 1.43
C VAL A 183 -6.37 0.00 0.40
N SER A 184 -6.97 1.17 0.39
CA SER A 184 -6.52 2.29 -0.42
C SER A 184 -6.47 3.57 0.40
N VAL A 185 -5.51 4.41 0.05
CA VAL A 185 -5.32 5.72 0.67
C VAL A 185 -5.44 6.76 -0.41
N SER A 186 -6.45 7.63 -0.30
CA SER A 186 -6.77 8.60 -1.34
C SER A 186 -7.00 10.00 -0.75
N HIS A 187 -7.11 10.99 -1.64
CA HIS A 187 -7.48 12.37 -1.30
C HIS A 187 -6.61 13.00 -0.18
N PRO A 188 -5.28 13.12 -0.36
CA PRO A 188 -4.42 13.78 0.62
C PRO A 188 -4.72 15.28 0.70
N ILE A 189 -5.09 15.74 1.90
CA ILE A 189 -5.29 17.15 2.23
C ILE A 189 -4.20 17.55 3.21
N GLN A 190 -3.41 18.57 2.86
CA GLN A 190 -2.31 19.01 3.73
C GLN A 190 -2.88 19.64 5.01
N ASP A 191 -2.36 19.21 6.16
CA ASP A 191 -2.69 19.87 7.42
C ASP A 191 -1.92 21.20 7.48
N GLU A 192 -2.53 22.29 7.02
CA GLU A 192 -1.91 23.63 6.98
C GLU A 192 -1.64 24.24 8.38
N ASN A 193 -2.05 23.56 9.45
CA ASN A 193 -2.05 24.10 10.81
C ASN A 193 -0.85 23.63 11.65
N ARG A 194 0.34 24.20 11.41
CA ARG A 194 1.49 24.09 12.32
C ARG A 194 2.04 25.46 12.73
#